data_AF-A0A9R1PZQ5-F1
#
_entry.id   AF-A0A9R1PZQ5-F1
#
_cell.length_a   1.000
_cell.length_b   1.000
_cell.length_c   1.000
_cell.angle_alpha   90.00
_cell.angle_beta   90.00
_cell.angle_gamma   90.00
#
_symmetry.space_group_name_H-M   'P 1'
#
loop_
_entity.id
_entity.type
_entity.pdbx_description
1 polymer ?
#
loop_
_entity_poly.entity_id
_entity_poly.type
_entity_poly.pdbx_seq_one_letter_code
_entity_poly.pdbx_strand_id
1 'polypeptide(L)'
;MNSIRNLIAEKKCDALTVLPIVGIAGVGKTTLAQSVYNDPDIKSQFHHKIWVCVSRKFDEVMLTREMLDFERHEGSPHENGRHEGISSLAKLQEILKDIIEYQSKSFLLILDDVWDSMDDHQWRKLVCPFVSSQAKGNLILVTTRNLSVAHMLGTREPIKLGALENDVMWLLLKSCAFRDVNYEGNQSLSIVGRQISEKLKGNPLAAETAGALLRKKFSIDYWKIILKNEDWKSMELGNGIMAALKLSYDQLPYHLQQCFSYCSIFPDGYQFLGEELVGFWMSQGFVKCNNSSQRLEQIGQCYLIDLVNLGFFEEVKREEPYLGCQVMYGICGLMHDFVIMVSRTDCASIDGLQRNKMPRPLRHLSIVTGSAYKKNQHGNIPRNNKFEENLRNTITSVSELRTLVLLGHYDFSFLLLFQDIFQKAHNLRVLQMSAARADFLKHGFEEVDGSFPQTLSKLYHLQVLDVGSYTDRTMPGTTWFQVSYF
;
A
#
# COMPACT_ATOMS: atom_id res chain seq x y z
N MET A 1 -17.14 -6.20 -11.69
CA MET A 1 -18.52 -6.68 -11.87
C MET A 1 -18.67 -7.60 -13.09
N ASN A 2 -18.38 -7.13 -14.32
CA ASN A 2 -18.56 -7.94 -15.53
C ASN A 2 -17.78 -9.26 -15.52
N SER A 3 -16.53 -9.28 -15.06
CA SER A 3 -15.76 -10.53 -14.94
C SER A 3 -16.41 -11.55 -14.00
N ILE A 4 -17.04 -11.07 -12.91
CA ILE A 4 -17.75 -11.93 -11.95
C ILE A 4 -19.05 -12.46 -12.59
N ARG A 5 -19.81 -11.60 -13.28
CA ARG A 5 -21.00 -12.00 -14.03
C ARG A 5 -20.66 -13.06 -15.09
N ASN A 6 -19.57 -12.88 -15.82
CA ASN A 6 -19.12 -13.85 -16.82
C ASN A 6 -18.73 -15.18 -16.17
N LEU A 7 -18.00 -15.15 -15.05
CA LEU A 7 -17.65 -16.37 -14.31
C LEU A 7 -18.90 -17.14 -13.85
N ILE A 8 -19.91 -16.43 -13.34
CA ILE A 8 -21.18 -17.02 -12.90
C ILE A 8 -21.95 -17.58 -14.11
N ALA A 9 -21.99 -16.85 -15.23
CA ALA A 9 -22.69 -17.26 -16.45
C ALA A 9 -22.04 -18.47 -17.15
N GLU A 10 -20.73 -18.62 -17.07
CA GLU A 10 -20.00 -19.73 -17.70
C GLU A 10 -20.38 -21.11 -17.11
N LYS A 11 -20.98 -21.17 -15.90
CA LYS A 11 -21.39 -22.40 -15.20
C LYS A 11 -20.41 -23.58 -15.37
N LYS A 12 -19.10 -23.29 -15.28
CA LYS A 12 -18.05 -24.30 -15.50
C LYS A 12 -18.20 -25.47 -14.51
N CYS A 13 -17.81 -26.66 -14.96
CA CYS A 13 -17.99 -27.98 -14.32
C CYS A 13 -17.35 -28.18 -12.92
N ASP A 14 -16.78 -27.15 -12.30
CA ASP A 14 -16.17 -27.28 -10.98
C ASP A 14 -17.26 -27.37 -9.90
N ALA A 15 -17.17 -28.35 -9.01
CA ALA A 15 -18.16 -28.57 -7.94
C ALA A 15 -18.25 -27.40 -6.94
N LEU A 16 -17.15 -26.65 -6.78
CA LEU A 16 -17.06 -25.45 -5.94
C LEU A 16 -16.05 -24.45 -6.51
N THR A 17 -16.50 -23.23 -6.78
CA THR A 17 -15.62 -22.11 -7.16
C THR A 17 -15.39 -21.18 -5.97
N VAL A 18 -14.14 -20.85 -5.69
CA VAL A 18 -13.77 -19.84 -4.69
C VAL A 18 -13.06 -18.69 -5.40
N LEU A 19 -13.66 -17.51 -5.34
CA LEU A 19 -13.18 -16.30 -6.00
C LEU A 19 -12.77 -15.24 -4.97
N PRO A 20 -11.47 -15.03 -4.76
CA PRO A 20 -11.00 -13.95 -3.89
C PRO A 20 -11.06 -12.58 -4.57
N ILE A 21 -11.39 -11.55 -3.79
CA ILE A 21 -11.23 -10.13 -4.11
C ILE A 21 -10.24 -9.55 -3.11
N VAL A 22 -9.12 -9.03 -3.62
CA VAL A 22 -8.00 -8.54 -2.80
C VAL A 22 -7.70 -7.07 -3.10
N GLY A 23 -7.19 -6.34 -2.12
CA GLY A 23 -6.81 -4.93 -2.26
C GLY A 23 -6.72 -4.20 -0.92
N ILE A 24 -6.21 -2.97 -0.93
CA ILE A 24 -5.96 -2.18 0.28
C ILE A 24 -7.24 -1.79 1.03
N ALA A 25 -7.10 -1.23 2.23
CA ALA A 25 -8.24 -0.74 3.00
C ALA A 25 -9.01 0.35 2.24
N GLY A 26 -10.35 0.34 2.32
CA GLY A 26 -11.19 1.36 1.72
C GLY A 26 -11.33 1.32 0.20
N VAL A 27 -10.69 0.35 -0.50
CA VAL A 27 -10.74 0.25 -1.98
C VAL A 27 -12.09 -0.23 -2.54
N GLY A 28 -13.02 -0.65 -1.68
CA GLY A 28 -14.39 -1.03 -2.09
C GLY A 28 -14.62 -2.54 -2.32
N LYS A 29 -13.79 -3.43 -1.74
CA LYS A 29 -13.96 -4.89 -1.87
C LYS A 29 -15.33 -5.38 -1.38
N THR A 30 -15.70 -4.99 -0.16
CA THR A 30 -17.00 -5.28 0.44
C THR A 30 -18.13 -4.69 -0.40
N THR A 31 -17.98 -3.47 -0.90
CA THR A 31 -18.98 -2.83 -1.78
C THR A 31 -19.17 -3.58 -3.10
N LEU A 32 -18.08 -4.10 -3.69
CA LEU A 32 -18.16 -4.95 -4.87
C LEU A 32 -18.87 -6.28 -4.55
N ALA A 33 -18.55 -6.90 -3.43
CA ALA A 33 -19.25 -8.11 -2.97
C ALA A 33 -20.75 -7.86 -2.72
N GLN A 34 -21.11 -6.71 -2.13
CA GLN A 34 -22.49 -6.28 -1.91
C GLN A 34 -23.22 -6.10 -3.23
N SER A 35 -22.54 -5.52 -4.23
CA SER A 35 -23.10 -5.35 -5.57
C SER A 35 -23.37 -6.70 -6.22
N VAL A 36 -22.48 -7.68 -6.07
CA VAL A 36 -22.68 -9.06 -6.56
C VAL A 36 -23.85 -9.75 -5.86
N TYR A 37 -23.89 -9.67 -4.53
CA TYR A 37 -24.90 -10.35 -3.71
C TYR A 37 -26.34 -9.86 -3.95
N ASN A 38 -26.49 -8.56 -4.26
CA ASN A 38 -27.77 -7.90 -4.45
C ASN A 38 -28.19 -7.74 -5.93
N ASP A 39 -27.33 -8.12 -6.87
CA ASP A 39 -27.63 -8.06 -8.30
C ASP A 39 -28.80 -9.01 -8.64
N PRO A 40 -29.89 -8.55 -9.29
CA PRO A 40 -31.05 -9.40 -9.60
C PRO A 40 -30.74 -10.59 -10.52
N ASP A 41 -29.86 -10.40 -11.51
CA ASP A 41 -29.49 -11.42 -12.48
C ASP A 41 -28.62 -12.51 -11.83
N ILE A 42 -27.82 -12.11 -10.84
CA ILE A 42 -27.04 -13.03 -10.01
C ILE A 42 -27.96 -13.70 -8.99
N LYS A 43 -28.81 -12.94 -8.28
CA LYS A 43 -29.71 -13.43 -7.24
C LYS A 43 -30.62 -14.54 -7.77
N SER A 44 -31.11 -14.44 -9.00
CA SER A 44 -31.99 -15.45 -9.61
C SER A 44 -31.29 -16.78 -9.94
N GLN A 45 -29.95 -16.85 -9.91
CA GLN A 45 -29.18 -18.05 -10.23
C GLN A 45 -28.82 -18.90 -9.00
N PHE A 46 -28.96 -18.34 -7.80
CA PHE A 46 -28.62 -18.99 -6.54
C PHE A 46 -29.86 -19.16 -5.68
N HIS A 47 -30.00 -20.35 -5.10
CA HIS A 47 -31.11 -20.63 -4.20
C HIS A 47 -30.77 -20.27 -2.76
N HIS A 48 -29.52 -20.54 -2.39
CA HIS A 48 -28.96 -20.26 -1.07
C HIS A 48 -28.02 -19.07 -1.18
N LYS A 49 -28.14 -18.13 -0.26
CA LYS A 49 -27.35 -16.90 -0.26
C LYS A 49 -26.99 -16.54 1.18
N ILE A 50 -25.71 -16.62 1.46
CA ILE A 50 -25.16 -16.47 2.80
C ILE A 50 -24.13 -15.36 2.77
N TRP A 51 -24.19 -14.45 3.74
CA TRP A 51 -23.17 -13.44 3.93
C TRP A 51 -22.69 -13.49 5.37
N VAL A 52 -21.41 -13.77 5.59
CA VAL A 52 -20.80 -13.71 6.93
C VAL A 52 -19.56 -12.85 6.92
N CYS A 53 -19.35 -12.12 8.02
CA CYS A 53 -18.16 -11.30 8.23
C CYS A 53 -17.18 -12.10 9.07
N VAL A 54 -15.95 -12.29 8.58
CA VAL A 54 -14.96 -13.09 9.27
C VAL A 54 -14.25 -12.24 10.31
N SER A 55 -14.53 -12.55 11.57
CA SER A 55 -13.86 -11.91 12.71
C SER A 55 -12.34 -12.18 12.67
N ARG A 56 -11.55 -11.23 13.20
CA ARG A 56 -10.09 -11.38 13.36
C ARG A 56 -9.68 -12.58 14.19
N LYS A 57 -10.52 -13.01 15.13
CA LYS A 57 -10.34 -14.26 15.87
C LYS A 57 -11.21 -15.30 15.18
N PHE A 58 -10.57 -16.10 14.34
CA PHE A 58 -11.28 -17.11 13.59
C PHE A 58 -11.92 -18.14 14.54
N ASP A 59 -13.24 -18.31 14.42
CA ASP A 59 -14.04 -19.23 15.21
C ASP A 59 -14.99 -19.97 14.27
N GLU A 60 -14.66 -21.24 13.99
CA GLU A 60 -15.42 -22.12 13.10
C GLU A 60 -16.87 -22.31 13.57
N VAL A 61 -17.07 -22.39 14.88
CA VAL A 61 -18.38 -22.66 15.49
C VAL A 61 -19.27 -21.44 15.33
N MET A 62 -18.74 -20.26 15.66
CA MET A 62 -19.45 -19.00 15.51
C MET A 62 -19.80 -18.74 14.03
N LEU A 63 -18.84 -18.91 13.11
CA LEU A 63 -19.08 -18.68 11.68
C LEU A 63 -20.11 -19.64 11.10
N THR A 64 -20.01 -20.94 11.41
CA THR A 64 -20.99 -21.93 10.92
C THR A 64 -22.39 -21.62 11.45
N ARG A 65 -22.49 -21.10 12.69
CA ARG A 65 -23.76 -20.65 13.27
C ARG A 65 -24.32 -19.43 12.53
N GLU A 66 -23.50 -18.41 12.28
CA GLU A 66 -23.93 -17.23 11.52
C GLU A 66 -24.42 -17.61 10.11
N MET A 67 -23.77 -18.56 9.44
CA MET A 67 -24.21 -19.07 8.14
C MET A 67 -25.62 -19.69 8.20
N LEU A 68 -25.89 -20.48 9.25
CA LEU A 68 -27.20 -21.12 9.46
C LEU A 68 -28.32 -20.13 9.76
N ASP A 69 -28.01 -19.02 10.42
CA ASP A 69 -28.97 -17.98 10.75
C ASP A 69 -29.38 -17.17 9.51
N PHE A 70 -28.48 -17.01 8.52
CA PHE A 70 -28.75 -16.29 7.28
C PHE A 70 -29.76 -16.97 6.35
N GLU A 71 -29.72 -18.29 6.23
CA GLU A 71 -30.58 -19.06 5.31
C GLU A 71 -32.08 -19.01 5.65
N ARG A 72 -32.46 -18.50 6.83
CA ARG A 72 -33.84 -18.57 7.34
C ARG A 72 -34.67 -17.29 7.10
N HIS A 73 -34.11 -16.28 6.44
CA HIS A 73 -34.70 -14.93 6.40
C HIS A 73 -35.76 -14.64 5.31
N GLU A 74 -36.07 -15.54 4.37
CA GLU A 74 -37.24 -15.34 3.49
C GLU A 74 -38.47 -16.11 4.03
N GLY A 75 -39.15 -15.57 5.06
CA GLY A 75 -40.58 -15.83 5.30
C GLY A 75 -41.03 -16.58 6.57
N SER A 76 -40.18 -16.87 7.56
CA SER A 76 -40.63 -17.48 8.83
C SER A 76 -40.58 -16.50 10.03
N PRO A 77 -41.62 -16.45 10.89
CA PRO A 77 -41.64 -15.54 12.03
C PRO A 77 -40.67 -15.99 13.14
N HIS A 78 -39.75 -15.09 13.46
CA HIS A 78 -38.95 -14.94 14.69
C HIS A 78 -38.93 -16.10 15.70
N GLU A 79 -37.90 -16.94 15.60
CA GLU A 79 -37.25 -17.55 16.76
C GLU A 79 -35.73 -17.35 16.64
N ASN A 80 -35.28 -16.17 17.07
CA ASN A 80 -33.84 -15.91 17.24
C ASN A 80 -33.29 -16.87 18.30
N GLY A 81 -32.18 -17.55 18.04
CA GLY A 81 -31.42 -18.30 19.07
C GLY A 81 -31.55 -19.82 19.09
N ARG A 82 -32.21 -20.49 18.13
CA ARG A 82 -32.34 -21.97 18.13
C ARG A 82 -30.99 -22.72 18.15
N HIS A 83 -29.92 -22.12 17.63
CA HIS A 83 -28.57 -22.72 17.58
C HIS A 83 -27.62 -22.17 18.64
N GLU A 84 -28.05 -21.20 19.48
CA GLU A 84 -27.19 -20.62 20.53
C GLU A 84 -26.70 -21.68 21.54
N GLY A 85 -27.49 -22.74 21.75
CA GLY A 85 -27.15 -23.88 22.61
C GLY A 85 -26.30 -24.98 21.96
N ILE A 86 -26.07 -24.94 20.65
CA ILE A 86 -25.26 -25.97 19.95
C ILE A 86 -23.80 -25.52 19.91
N SER A 87 -22.98 -26.08 20.77
CA SER A 87 -21.53 -25.85 20.80
C SER A 87 -20.72 -26.83 19.93
N SER A 88 -21.35 -27.90 19.45
CA SER A 88 -20.68 -28.91 18.63
C SER A 88 -20.63 -28.48 17.16
N LEU A 89 -19.42 -28.23 16.66
CA LEU A 89 -19.17 -27.92 15.25
C LEU A 89 -19.74 -28.99 14.31
N ALA A 90 -19.52 -30.27 14.64
CA ALA A 90 -19.97 -31.38 13.80
C ALA A 90 -21.50 -31.37 13.59
N LYS A 91 -22.26 -31.06 14.64
CA LYS A 91 -23.73 -30.94 14.54
C LYS A 91 -24.15 -29.75 13.68
N LEU A 92 -23.49 -28.59 13.86
CA LEU A 92 -23.77 -27.40 13.04
C LEU A 92 -23.46 -27.67 11.56
N GLN A 93 -22.36 -28.36 11.28
CA GLN A 93 -21.94 -28.74 9.94
C GLN A 93 -22.89 -29.76 9.29
N GLU A 94 -23.40 -30.74 10.06
CA GLU A 94 -24.41 -31.68 9.60
C GLU A 94 -25.70 -30.95 9.18
N ILE A 95 -26.19 -30.04 10.03
CA ILE A 95 -27.38 -29.23 9.71
C ILE A 95 -27.16 -28.35 8.48
N LEU A 96 -26.00 -27.68 8.39
CA LEU A 96 -25.67 -26.81 7.27
C LEU A 96 -25.56 -27.61 5.97
N LYS A 97 -24.92 -28.78 6.02
CA LYS A 97 -24.81 -29.71 4.89
C LYS A 97 -26.18 -30.15 4.41
N ASP A 98 -27.06 -30.59 5.32
CA ASP A 98 -28.42 -31.01 4.96
C ASP A 98 -29.22 -29.89 4.27
N ILE A 99 -29.06 -28.64 4.70
CA ILE A 99 -29.69 -27.48 4.07
C ILE A 99 -29.14 -27.24 2.66
N ILE A 100 -27.82 -27.29 2.49
CA ILE A 100 -27.16 -27.03 1.20
C ILE A 100 -27.42 -28.17 0.19
N GLU A 101 -27.50 -29.42 0.65
CA GLU A 101 -27.80 -30.58 -0.20
C GLU A 101 -29.29 -30.68 -0.57
N TYR A 102 -30.17 -30.03 0.20
CA TYR A 102 -31.60 -30.08 -0.04
C TYR A 102 -31.96 -29.60 -1.46
N GLN A 103 -32.48 -30.53 -2.26
CA GLN A 103 -32.90 -30.31 -3.66
C GLN A 103 -31.77 -30.01 -4.66
N SER A 104 -30.50 -30.31 -4.35
CA SER A 104 -29.34 -30.10 -5.24
C SER A 104 -29.24 -28.67 -5.78
N LYS A 105 -29.36 -27.71 -4.86
CA LYS A 105 -29.46 -26.29 -5.18
C LYS A 105 -28.11 -25.58 -5.16
N SER A 106 -27.93 -24.61 -6.06
CA SER A 106 -26.76 -23.74 -6.10
C SER A 106 -26.75 -22.75 -4.92
N PHE A 107 -25.56 -22.46 -4.39
CA PHE A 107 -25.37 -21.47 -3.32
C PHE A 107 -24.34 -20.38 -3.69
N LEU A 108 -24.54 -19.20 -3.11
CA LEU A 108 -23.58 -18.09 -3.07
C LEU A 108 -23.24 -17.78 -1.61
N LEU A 109 -21.98 -17.99 -1.22
CA LEU A 109 -21.46 -17.63 0.09
C LEU A 109 -20.50 -16.45 -0.03
N ILE A 110 -20.72 -15.39 0.75
CA ILE A 110 -19.79 -14.26 0.89
C ILE A 110 -19.07 -14.41 2.23
N LEU A 111 -17.74 -14.51 2.19
CA LEU A 111 -16.85 -14.42 3.34
C LEU A 111 -16.15 -13.06 3.29
N ASP A 112 -16.65 -12.11 4.08
CA ASP A 112 -16.19 -10.73 4.06
C ASP A 112 -15.08 -10.48 5.09
N ASP A 113 -14.05 -9.70 4.69
CA ASP A 113 -12.88 -9.27 5.47
C ASP A 113 -12.08 -10.42 6.12
N VAL A 114 -11.73 -11.44 5.34
CA VAL A 114 -10.94 -12.60 5.81
C VAL A 114 -9.50 -12.22 6.12
N TRP A 115 -9.02 -12.67 7.29
CA TRP A 115 -7.68 -12.42 7.84
C TRP A 115 -6.76 -13.64 7.71
N ASP A 116 -5.48 -13.47 8.02
CA ASP A 116 -4.44 -14.50 8.03
C ASP A 116 -4.46 -15.41 9.27
N SER A 117 -5.42 -15.22 10.17
CA SER A 117 -5.64 -16.07 11.34
C SER A 117 -6.22 -17.45 11.01
N MET A 118 -6.63 -17.69 9.75
CA MET A 118 -7.20 -18.95 9.29
C MET A 118 -6.18 -19.75 8.47
N ASP A 119 -5.89 -20.97 8.89
CA ASP A 119 -5.01 -21.89 8.15
C ASP A 119 -5.76 -22.79 7.13
N ASP A 120 -5.03 -23.54 6.30
CA ASP A 120 -5.60 -24.44 5.28
C ASP A 120 -6.51 -25.53 5.88
N HIS A 121 -6.17 -26.02 7.07
CA HIS A 121 -6.95 -27.07 7.73
C HIS A 121 -8.28 -26.52 8.27
N GLN A 122 -8.23 -25.35 8.91
CA GLN A 122 -9.40 -24.59 9.35
C GLN A 122 -10.30 -24.20 8.17
N TRP A 123 -9.71 -23.78 7.06
CA TRP A 123 -10.43 -23.51 5.83
C TRP A 123 -11.18 -24.75 5.32
N ARG A 124 -10.48 -25.89 5.18
CA ARG A 124 -11.07 -27.16 4.74
C ARG A 124 -12.22 -27.60 5.64
N LYS A 125 -12.10 -27.41 6.95
CA LYS A 125 -13.18 -27.67 7.90
C LYS A 125 -14.37 -26.76 7.65
N LEU A 126 -14.17 -25.45 7.54
CA LEU A 126 -15.23 -24.48 7.32
C LEU A 126 -16.03 -24.79 6.05
N VAL A 127 -15.33 -25.13 4.95
CA VAL A 127 -15.99 -25.40 3.65
C VAL A 127 -16.54 -26.82 3.51
N CYS A 128 -16.23 -27.73 4.43
CA CYS A 128 -16.62 -29.14 4.37
C CYS A 128 -18.14 -29.35 4.07
N PRO A 129 -19.08 -28.62 4.70
CA PRO A 129 -20.51 -28.76 4.42
C PRO A 129 -20.91 -28.42 2.97
N PHE A 130 -20.09 -27.62 2.28
CA PHE A 130 -20.39 -27.12 0.94
C PHE A 130 -19.78 -27.99 -0.17
N VAL A 131 -18.68 -28.69 0.12
CA VAL A 131 -17.94 -29.50 -0.85
C VAL A 131 -18.73 -30.74 -1.31
N SER A 132 -19.65 -31.24 -0.49
CA SER A 132 -20.45 -32.43 -0.82
C SER A 132 -21.62 -32.15 -1.79
N SER A 133 -21.94 -30.88 -2.04
CA SER A 133 -23.01 -30.50 -2.97
C SER A 133 -22.68 -30.95 -4.41
N GLN A 134 -23.59 -31.72 -5.01
CA GLN A 134 -23.51 -32.15 -6.40
C GLN A 134 -24.04 -31.07 -7.38
N ALA A 135 -24.56 -29.95 -6.85
CA ALA A 135 -25.08 -28.86 -7.66
C ALA A 135 -23.96 -28.14 -8.43
N LYS A 136 -24.22 -27.77 -9.68
CA LYS A 136 -23.28 -26.97 -10.47
C LYS A 136 -23.46 -25.49 -10.17
N GLY A 137 -22.35 -24.74 -10.24
CA GLY A 137 -22.36 -23.28 -10.13
C GLY A 137 -22.30 -22.75 -8.70
N ASN A 138 -21.84 -23.55 -7.74
CA ASN A 138 -21.60 -23.10 -6.36
C ASN A 138 -20.43 -22.10 -6.30
N LEU A 139 -20.64 -20.98 -5.62
CA LEU A 139 -19.66 -19.90 -5.54
C LEU A 139 -19.44 -19.42 -4.11
N ILE A 140 -18.17 -19.35 -3.71
CA ILE A 140 -17.72 -18.61 -2.52
C ILE A 140 -16.97 -17.38 -3.01
N LEU A 141 -17.44 -16.19 -2.62
CA LEU A 141 -16.73 -14.94 -2.81
C LEU A 141 -16.02 -14.57 -1.51
N VAL A 142 -14.71 -14.37 -1.58
CA VAL A 142 -13.90 -14.01 -0.40
C VAL A 142 -13.40 -12.58 -0.58
N THR A 143 -13.55 -11.71 0.41
CA THR A 143 -12.86 -10.42 0.41
C THR A 143 -11.71 -10.46 1.43
N THR A 144 -10.54 -9.98 1.05
CA THR A 144 -9.37 -9.94 1.96
C THR A 144 -8.42 -8.80 1.59
N ARG A 145 -7.58 -8.39 2.53
CA ARG A 145 -6.44 -7.49 2.27
C ARG A 145 -5.16 -8.25 1.96
N ASN A 146 -5.12 -9.54 2.29
CA ASN A 146 -3.92 -10.36 2.22
C ASN A 146 -3.94 -11.24 0.95
N LEU A 147 -3.00 -11.01 0.05
CA LEU A 147 -2.83 -11.76 -1.19
C LEU A 147 -2.46 -13.23 -0.94
N SER A 148 -1.68 -13.53 0.10
CA SER A 148 -1.37 -14.91 0.49
C SER A 148 -2.63 -15.66 0.91
N VAL A 149 -3.50 -15.03 1.71
CA VAL A 149 -4.82 -15.59 2.07
C VAL A 149 -5.69 -15.79 0.83
N ALA A 150 -5.69 -14.83 -0.09
CA ALA A 150 -6.42 -14.95 -1.35
C ALA A 150 -5.97 -16.17 -2.16
N HIS A 151 -4.66 -16.39 -2.32
CA HIS A 151 -4.12 -17.54 -3.04
C HIS A 151 -4.34 -18.87 -2.32
N MET A 152 -4.29 -18.88 -0.98
CA MET A 152 -4.55 -20.08 -0.19
C MET A 152 -6.00 -20.56 -0.33
N LEU A 153 -6.96 -19.63 -0.34
CA LEU A 153 -8.39 -19.95 -0.37
C LEU A 153 -8.96 -20.13 -1.78
N GLY A 154 -8.40 -19.41 -2.76
CA GLY A 154 -8.96 -19.31 -4.11
C GLY A 154 -8.79 -20.57 -4.95
N THR A 155 -9.82 -20.96 -5.68
CA THR A 155 -9.72 -21.91 -6.81
C THR A 155 -9.56 -21.19 -8.16
N ARG A 156 -9.61 -19.86 -8.13
CA ARG A 156 -9.40 -18.94 -9.26
C ARG A 156 -8.40 -17.86 -8.87
N GLU A 157 -7.80 -17.24 -9.87
CA GLU A 157 -6.95 -16.08 -9.66
C GLU A 157 -7.69 -14.95 -8.91
N PRO A 158 -7.06 -14.35 -7.88
CA PRO A 158 -7.67 -13.25 -7.15
C PRO A 158 -7.98 -12.05 -8.05
N ILE A 159 -9.17 -11.45 -7.86
CA ILE A 159 -9.48 -10.14 -8.43
C ILE A 159 -8.77 -9.08 -7.59
N LYS A 160 -7.69 -8.52 -8.14
CA LYS A 160 -6.98 -7.38 -7.53
C LYS A 160 -7.76 -6.10 -7.79
N LEU A 161 -8.41 -5.57 -6.76
CA LEU A 161 -9.17 -4.33 -6.82
C LEU A 161 -8.23 -3.14 -6.56
N GLY A 162 -8.02 -2.33 -7.59
CA GLY A 162 -7.14 -1.17 -7.57
C GLY A 162 -7.85 0.16 -7.38
N ALA A 163 -7.08 1.24 -7.52
CA ALA A 163 -7.54 2.62 -7.49
C ALA A 163 -8.59 2.91 -8.59
N LEU A 164 -9.60 3.72 -8.25
CA LEU A 164 -10.52 4.29 -9.22
C LEU A 164 -9.81 5.32 -10.10
N GLU A 165 -10.21 5.37 -11.37
CA GLU A 165 -9.82 6.43 -12.30
C GLU A 165 -10.30 7.80 -11.82
N ASN A 166 -9.54 8.86 -12.14
CA ASN A 166 -9.79 10.21 -11.63
C ASN A 166 -11.19 10.75 -11.98
N ASP A 167 -11.71 10.46 -13.17
CA ASP A 167 -13.03 10.92 -13.56
C ASP A 167 -14.14 10.24 -12.75
N VAL A 168 -14.01 8.93 -12.51
CA VAL A 168 -14.93 8.16 -11.65
C VAL A 168 -14.81 8.61 -10.20
N MET A 169 -13.58 8.86 -9.74
CA MET A 169 -13.29 9.39 -8.40
C MET A 169 -13.97 10.74 -8.17
N TRP A 170 -13.92 11.64 -9.17
CA TRP A 170 -14.61 12.92 -9.08
C TRP A 170 -16.12 12.75 -8.95
N LEU A 171 -16.74 11.85 -9.73
CA LEU A 171 -18.17 11.56 -9.62
C LEU A 171 -18.55 11.04 -8.24
N LEU A 172 -17.73 10.15 -7.67
CA LEU A 172 -17.91 9.66 -6.30
C LEU A 172 -17.77 10.78 -5.27
N LEU A 173 -16.72 11.59 -5.34
CA LEU A 173 -16.54 12.71 -4.42
C LEU A 173 -17.70 13.69 -4.50
N LYS A 174 -18.19 13.97 -5.71
CA LYS A 174 -19.34 14.85 -5.95
C LYS A 174 -20.60 14.29 -5.27
N SER A 175 -20.90 13.00 -5.45
CA SER A 175 -22.05 12.36 -4.80
C SER A 175 -21.90 12.39 -3.27
N CYS A 176 -20.69 12.14 -2.77
CA CYS A 176 -20.38 12.21 -1.35
C CYS A 176 -20.51 13.64 -0.81
N ALA A 177 -20.10 14.69 -1.52
CA ALA A 177 -20.17 16.07 -1.04
C ALA A 177 -21.58 16.65 -1.09
N PHE A 178 -22.30 16.46 -2.21
CA PHE A 178 -23.57 17.13 -2.47
C PHE A 178 -24.81 16.28 -2.16
N ARG A 179 -24.67 14.96 -1.98
CA ARG A 179 -25.79 13.98 -1.94
C ARG A 179 -26.63 13.94 -3.23
N ASP A 180 -26.11 14.52 -4.30
CA ASP A 180 -26.74 14.49 -5.61
C ASP A 180 -25.65 14.47 -6.68
N VAL A 181 -25.67 13.43 -7.52
CA VAL A 181 -24.73 13.25 -8.63
C VAL A 181 -24.99 14.29 -9.74
N ASN A 182 -26.25 14.75 -9.85
CA ASN A 182 -26.72 15.69 -10.85
C ASN A 182 -26.55 17.16 -10.45
N TYR A 183 -25.94 17.45 -9.29
CA TYR A 183 -25.66 18.82 -8.87
C TYR A 183 -24.76 19.52 -9.91
N GLU A 184 -25.32 20.34 -10.79
CA GLU A 184 -24.54 21.02 -11.85
C GLU A 184 -23.58 22.07 -11.28
N GLY A 185 -23.94 22.62 -10.11
CA GLY A 185 -23.05 23.30 -9.19
C GLY A 185 -22.29 24.52 -9.69
N ASN A 186 -21.59 25.16 -8.77
CA ASN A 186 -20.70 26.28 -9.07
C ASN A 186 -19.42 25.75 -9.76
N GLN A 187 -19.14 26.19 -10.98
CA GLN A 187 -17.95 25.78 -11.76
C GLN A 187 -16.64 25.94 -10.96
N SER A 188 -16.52 26.98 -10.13
CA SER A 188 -15.33 27.20 -9.29
C SER A 188 -15.19 26.17 -8.16
N LEU A 189 -16.30 25.70 -7.57
CA LEU A 189 -16.26 24.59 -6.60
C LEU A 189 -15.85 23.28 -7.28
N SER A 190 -16.32 23.04 -8.50
CA SER A 190 -15.94 21.86 -9.29
C SER A 190 -14.45 21.82 -9.60
N ILE A 191 -13.81 22.96 -9.86
CA ILE A 191 -12.34 23.04 -10.06
C ILE A 191 -11.60 22.57 -8.79
N VAL A 192 -11.97 23.11 -7.62
CA VAL A 192 -11.34 22.72 -6.35
C VAL A 192 -11.65 21.25 -6.01
N GLY A 193 -12.86 20.79 -6.27
CA GLY A 193 -13.27 19.39 -6.07
C GLY A 193 -12.48 18.40 -6.92
N ARG A 194 -12.18 18.74 -8.18
CA ARG A 194 -11.30 17.92 -9.04
C ARG A 194 -9.87 17.87 -8.51
N GLN A 195 -9.32 18.99 -8.06
CA GLN A 195 -8.00 19.02 -7.41
C GLN A 195 -7.95 18.16 -6.15
N ILE A 196 -9.04 18.15 -5.36
CA ILE A 196 -9.16 17.24 -4.21
C ILE A 196 -9.17 15.79 -4.71
N SER A 197 -9.98 15.47 -5.72
CA SER A 197 -10.12 14.11 -6.28
C SER A 197 -8.79 13.52 -6.74
N GLU A 198 -7.96 14.31 -7.42
CA GLU A 198 -6.61 13.92 -7.84
C GLU A 198 -5.71 13.54 -6.65
N LYS A 199 -5.90 14.20 -5.50
CA LYS A 199 -5.16 13.92 -4.26
C LYS A 199 -5.73 12.77 -3.43
N LEU A 200 -6.89 12.22 -3.77
CA LEU A 200 -7.49 11.07 -3.08
C LEU A 200 -6.92 9.73 -3.56
N LYS A 201 -6.05 9.75 -4.59
CA LYS A 201 -5.30 8.58 -5.06
C LYS A 201 -6.20 7.38 -5.39
N GLY A 202 -7.39 7.64 -5.93
CA GLY A 202 -8.31 6.60 -6.38
C GLY A 202 -8.96 5.76 -5.29
N ASN A 203 -8.86 6.09 -4.00
CA ASN A 203 -9.49 5.33 -2.92
C ASN A 203 -10.91 5.82 -2.57
N PRO A 204 -11.96 4.97 -2.71
CA PRO A 204 -13.36 5.33 -2.42
C PRO A 204 -13.60 5.84 -0.99
N LEU A 205 -13.02 5.21 0.03
CA LEU A 205 -13.19 5.65 1.42
C LEU A 205 -12.56 7.02 1.68
N ALA A 206 -11.46 7.35 0.99
CA ALA A 206 -10.89 8.70 1.03
C ALA A 206 -11.87 9.73 0.44
N ALA A 207 -12.58 9.39 -0.64
CA ALA A 207 -13.61 10.23 -1.25
C ALA A 207 -14.81 10.45 -0.34
N GLU A 208 -15.25 9.40 0.34
CA GLU A 208 -16.34 9.51 1.32
C GLU A 208 -15.94 10.42 2.49
N THR A 209 -14.73 10.23 3.02
CA THR A 209 -14.15 11.04 4.10
C THR A 209 -14.06 12.52 3.69
N ALA A 210 -13.46 12.80 2.52
CA ALA A 210 -13.35 14.15 2.00
C ALA A 210 -14.73 14.75 1.71
N GLY A 211 -15.63 14.02 1.06
CA GLY A 211 -16.98 14.49 0.77
C GLY A 211 -17.77 14.83 2.03
N ALA A 212 -17.64 14.05 3.10
CA ALA A 212 -18.23 14.35 4.40
C ALA A 212 -17.72 15.67 4.99
N LEU A 213 -16.42 15.96 4.85
CA LEU A 213 -15.83 17.23 5.28
C LEU A 213 -16.31 18.41 4.43
N LEU A 214 -16.36 18.25 3.11
CA LEU A 214 -16.76 19.28 2.15
C LEU A 214 -18.25 19.65 2.29
N ARG A 215 -19.10 18.67 2.62
CA ARG A 215 -20.54 18.87 2.86
C ARG A 215 -20.84 19.85 3.99
N LYS A 216 -19.91 20.05 4.93
CA LYS A 216 -20.10 20.98 6.06
C LYS A 216 -20.31 22.42 5.58
N LYS A 217 -19.67 22.83 4.47
CA LYS A 217 -19.80 24.18 3.92
C LYS A 217 -19.44 24.24 2.43
N PHE A 218 -20.38 24.71 1.61
CA PHE A 218 -20.19 24.89 0.17
C PHE A 218 -19.63 26.29 -0.17
N SER A 219 -18.41 26.58 0.29
CA SER A 219 -17.69 27.80 -0.12
C SER A 219 -16.31 27.47 -0.67
N ILE A 220 -15.87 28.23 -1.67
CA ILE A 220 -14.59 28.04 -2.35
C ILE A 220 -13.44 28.14 -1.35
N ASP A 221 -13.47 29.12 -0.45
CA ASP A 221 -12.42 29.31 0.57
C ASP A 221 -12.35 28.13 1.53
N TYR A 222 -13.49 27.61 1.97
CA TYR A 222 -13.53 26.44 2.84
C TYR A 222 -12.95 25.21 2.12
N TRP A 223 -13.35 24.96 0.88
CA TRP A 223 -12.81 23.83 0.10
C TRP A 223 -11.31 23.98 -0.17
N LYS A 224 -10.83 25.21 -0.41
CA LYS A 224 -9.39 25.49 -0.54
C LYS A 224 -8.61 25.22 0.74
N ILE A 225 -9.19 25.50 1.91
CA ILE A 225 -8.56 25.16 3.21
C ILE A 225 -8.45 23.64 3.34
N ILE A 226 -9.55 22.92 3.07
CA ILE A 226 -9.58 21.45 3.11
C ILE A 226 -8.56 20.84 2.15
N LEU A 227 -8.48 21.36 0.91
CA LEU A 227 -7.49 20.95 -0.10
C LEU A 227 -6.04 21.24 0.33
N LYS A 228 -5.80 22.40 0.95
CA LYS A 228 -4.47 22.83 1.38
C LYS A 228 -3.95 21.99 2.54
N ASN A 229 -4.81 21.73 3.52
CA ASN A 229 -4.45 20.98 4.72
C ASN A 229 -4.57 19.47 4.53
N GLU A 230 -5.29 19.04 3.49
CA GLU A 230 -5.60 17.62 3.21
C GLU A 230 -6.31 16.96 4.39
N ASP A 231 -7.30 17.65 4.96
CA ASP A 231 -7.94 17.30 6.25
C ASP A 231 -8.52 15.87 6.29
N TRP A 232 -8.84 15.28 5.13
CA TRP A 232 -9.27 13.88 5.01
C TRP A 232 -8.19 12.86 5.40
N LYS A 233 -6.92 13.29 5.51
CA LYS A 233 -5.79 12.49 5.99
C LYS A 233 -5.61 12.55 7.51
N SER A 234 -6.49 13.21 8.26
CA SER A 234 -6.37 13.27 9.73
C SER A 234 -6.64 11.91 10.38
N MET A 235 -5.80 11.51 11.35
CA MET A 235 -6.03 10.32 12.20
C MET A 235 -7.19 10.51 13.18
N GLU A 236 -7.61 11.75 13.45
CA GLU A 236 -8.73 12.06 14.34
C GLU A 236 -10.07 11.64 13.72
N LEU A 237 -10.10 11.43 12.41
CA LEU A 237 -11.23 10.84 11.70
C LEU A 237 -11.21 9.33 11.91
N GLY A 238 -11.81 8.86 13.01
CA GLY A 238 -11.78 7.43 13.40
C GLY A 238 -12.31 6.47 12.31
N ASN A 239 -13.23 6.93 11.46
CA ASN A 239 -13.76 6.17 10.32
C ASN A 239 -13.12 6.59 8.98
N GLY A 240 -12.08 7.42 9.01
CA GLY A 240 -11.38 7.92 7.84
C GLY A 240 -10.39 6.92 7.27
N ILE A 241 -9.92 7.18 6.06
CA ILE A 241 -9.00 6.29 5.35
C ILE A 241 -7.71 6.01 6.13
N MET A 242 -7.13 7.02 6.78
CA MET A 242 -5.86 6.85 7.51
C MET A 242 -5.99 5.97 8.75
N ALA A 243 -7.10 6.08 9.47
CA ALA A 243 -7.41 5.17 10.58
C ALA A 243 -7.62 3.73 10.08
N ALA A 244 -8.29 3.55 8.93
CA ALA A 244 -8.50 2.24 8.32
C ALA A 244 -7.19 1.56 7.87
N LEU A 245 -6.22 2.32 7.36
CA LEU A 245 -4.88 1.85 7.02
C LEU A 245 -4.05 1.56 8.28
N LYS A 246 -4.15 2.42 9.30
CA LYS A 246 -3.46 2.26 10.58
C LYS A 246 -3.80 0.92 11.26
N LEU A 247 -5.06 0.48 11.19
CA LEU A 247 -5.47 -0.83 11.70
C LEU A 247 -4.67 -1.99 11.10
N SER A 248 -4.35 -1.95 9.80
CA SER A 248 -3.54 -2.98 9.14
C SER A 248 -2.06 -2.85 9.52
N TYR A 249 -1.55 -1.63 9.66
CA TYR A 249 -0.17 -1.39 10.07
C TYR A 249 0.12 -1.83 11.51
N ASP A 250 -0.82 -1.61 12.44
CA ASP A 250 -0.67 -2.00 13.84
C ASP A 250 -0.59 -3.50 14.07
N GLN A 251 -1.03 -4.29 13.08
CA GLN A 251 -0.94 -5.75 13.11
C GLN A 251 0.39 -6.27 12.57
N LEU A 252 1.17 -5.43 11.88
CA LEU A 252 2.49 -5.84 11.39
C LEU A 252 3.42 -6.13 12.57
N PRO A 253 4.21 -7.21 12.51
CA PRO A 253 5.36 -7.37 13.38
C PRO A 253 6.27 -6.14 13.32
N TYR A 254 6.88 -5.80 14.46
CA TYR A 254 7.70 -4.57 14.58
C TYR A 254 8.81 -4.46 13.52
N HIS A 255 9.45 -5.57 13.14
CA HIS A 255 10.49 -5.56 12.11
C HIS A 255 9.94 -5.16 10.72
N LEU A 256 8.72 -5.59 10.36
CA LEU A 256 8.06 -5.16 9.12
C LEU A 256 7.60 -3.70 9.19
N GLN A 257 7.15 -3.25 10.36
CA GLN A 257 6.82 -1.85 10.60
C GLN A 257 8.03 -0.93 10.34
N GLN A 258 9.22 -1.33 10.82
CA GLN A 258 10.48 -0.60 10.60
C GLN A 258 10.87 -0.56 9.11
N CYS A 259 10.81 -1.70 8.43
CA CYS A 259 11.09 -1.81 7.00
C CYS A 259 10.17 -0.90 6.18
N PHE A 260 8.86 -0.92 6.44
CA PHE A 260 7.90 -0.08 5.75
C PHE A 260 8.09 1.40 6.08
N SER A 261 8.18 1.78 7.36
CA SER A 261 8.31 3.20 7.77
C SER A 261 9.55 3.88 7.18
N TYR A 262 10.65 3.14 7.05
CA TYR A 262 11.87 3.62 6.42
C TYR A 262 11.66 4.10 4.99
N CYS A 263 10.77 3.45 4.24
CA CYS A 263 10.50 3.80 2.85
C CYS A 263 9.85 5.17 2.67
N SER A 264 9.37 5.82 3.74
CA SER A 264 8.85 7.20 3.72
C SER A 264 9.85 8.25 3.25
N ILE A 265 11.15 7.96 3.28
CA ILE A 265 12.15 8.87 2.75
C ILE A 265 12.16 8.88 1.21
N PHE A 266 11.61 7.88 0.54
CA PHE A 266 11.59 7.87 -0.93
C PHE A 266 10.36 8.62 -1.44
N PRO A 267 10.43 9.27 -2.62
CA PRO A 267 9.33 10.05 -3.17
C PRO A 267 8.15 9.15 -3.60
N ASP A 268 6.96 9.75 -3.73
CA ASP A 268 5.78 9.05 -4.25
C ASP A 268 6.07 8.49 -5.65
N GLY A 269 5.65 7.25 -5.90
CA GLY A 269 5.93 6.52 -7.14
C GLY A 269 7.36 6.00 -7.30
N TYR A 270 8.23 6.10 -6.29
CA TYR A 270 9.54 5.44 -6.33
C TYR A 270 9.35 3.92 -6.40
N GLN A 271 10.12 3.28 -7.28
CA GLN A 271 10.10 1.84 -7.49
C GLN A 271 11.46 1.27 -7.11
N PHE A 272 11.46 0.23 -6.30
CA PHE A 272 12.66 -0.42 -5.81
C PHE A 272 12.94 -1.71 -6.58
N LEU A 273 14.22 -2.01 -6.80
CA LEU A 273 14.62 -3.40 -6.98
C LEU A 273 14.50 -4.12 -5.64
N GLY A 274 14.11 -5.40 -5.66
CA GLY A 274 13.95 -6.16 -4.41
C GLY A 274 15.26 -6.25 -3.61
N GLU A 275 16.36 -6.50 -4.30
CA GLU A 275 17.70 -6.58 -3.70
C GLU A 275 18.16 -5.24 -3.12
N GLU A 276 17.85 -4.12 -3.80
CA GLU A 276 18.14 -2.76 -3.33
C GLU A 276 17.46 -2.49 -1.99
N LEU A 277 16.15 -2.70 -1.96
CA LEU A 277 15.34 -2.41 -0.79
C LEU A 277 15.75 -3.27 0.42
N VAL A 278 16.02 -4.56 0.17
CA VAL A 278 16.55 -5.48 1.19
C VAL A 278 17.92 -5.01 1.69
N GLY A 279 18.81 -4.57 0.81
CA GLY A 279 20.11 -4.00 1.17
C GLY A 279 19.96 -2.79 2.10
N PHE A 280 19.02 -1.90 1.82
CA PHE A 280 18.70 -0.79 2.73
C PHE A 280 18.23 -1.28 4.11
N TRP A 281 17.30 -2.22 4.18
CA TRP A 281 16.80 -2.72 5.46
C TRP A 281 17.88 -3.44 6.28
N MET A 282 18.74 -4.22 5.61
CA MET A 282 19.90 -4.85 6.23
C MET A 282 20.86 -3.81 6.81
N SER A 283 21.13 -2.74 6.06
CA SER A 283 22.05 -1.69 6.50
C SER A 283 21.61 -1.00 7.80
N GLN A 284 20.30 -0.86 7.98
CA GLN A 284 19.73 -0.25 9.17
C GLN A 284 19.60 -1.23 10.34
N GLY A 285 19.89 -2.51 10.11
CA GLY A 285 19.75 -3.58 11.11
C GLY A 285 18.29 -3.97 11.38
N PHE A 286 17.38 -3.72 10.42
CA PHE A 286 15.98 -4.12 10.51
C PHE A 286 15.80 -5.61 10.27
N VAL A 287 16.65 -6.18 9.40
CA VAL A 287 16.70 -7.63 9.14
C VAL A 287 17.58 -8.30 10.19
N LYS A 288 16.99 -9.23 10.95
CA LYS A 288 17.67 -9.94 12.04
C LYS A 288 17.65 -11.44 11.80
N CYS A 289 18.79 -12.08 12.02
CA CYS A 289 18.93 -13.53 11.92
C CYS A 289 18.78 -14.15 13.32
N ASN A 290 17.69 -14.90 13.53
CA ASN A 290 17.45 -15.61 14.80
C ASN A 290 18.02 -17.03 14.79
N ASN A 291 18.32 -17.60 13.61
CA ASN A 291 18.79 -18.98 13.41
C ASN A 291 20.06 -19.00 12.55
N SER A 292 21.11 -19.69 12.99
CA SER A 292 22.47 -19.59 12.42
C SER A 292 22.67 -20.08 10.97
N SER A 293 21.63 -20.54 10.27
CA SER A 293 21.74 -21.13 8.92
C SER A 293 21.21 -20.26 7.78
N GLN A 294 20.41 -19.23 8.04
CA GLN A 294 19.81 -18.40 6.99
C GLN A 294 20.62 -17.13 6.73
N ARG A 295 20.78 -16.78 5.44
CA ARG A 295 21.42 -15.53 5.02
C ARG A 295 20.46 -14.36 5.24
N LEU A 296 20.99 -13.19 5.62
CA LEU A 296 20.18 -12.00 5.89
C LEU A 296 19.41 -11.55 4.64
N GLU A 297 19.98 -11.69 3.45
CA GLU A 297 19.35 -11.36 2.18
C GLU A 297 18.08 -12.18 1.95
N GLN A 298 18.11 -13.47 2.33
CA GLN A 298 16.95 -14.37 2.23
C GLN A 298 15.86 -13.96 3.23
N ILE A 299 16.24 -13.63 4.46
CA ILE A 299 15.29 -13.16 5.49
C ILE A 299 14.66 -11.83 5.05
N GLY A 300 15.47 -10.90 4.53
CA GLY A 300 14.99 -9.63 4.02
C GLY A 300 14.05 -9.80 2.83
N GLN A 301 14.31 -10.76 1.95
CA GLN A 301 13.37 -11.11 0.88
C GLN A 301 12.05 -11.67 1.41
N CYS A 302 12.09 -12.53 2.44
CA CYS A 302 10.85 -12.96 3.10
C CYS A 302 10.06 -11.76 3.65
N TYR A 303 10.72 -10.77 4.27
CA TYR A 303 10.04 -9.56 4.75
C TYR A 303 9.39 -8.76 3.62
N LEU A 304 10.05 -8.65 2.46
CA LEU A 304 9.48 -7.98 1.29
C LEU A 304 8.24 -8.73 0.78
N ILE A 305 8.32 -10.04 0.65
CA ILE A 305 7.21 -10.90 0.23
C ILE A 305 6.03 -10.77 1.20
N ASP A 306 6.28 -10.76 2.51
CA ASP A 306 5.24 -10.57 3.52
C ASP A 306 4.55 -9.21 3.37
N LEU A 307 5.32 -8.13 3.17
CA LEU A 307 4.77 -6.79 2.96
C LEU A 307 3.99 -6.66 1.64
N VAL A 308 4.42 -7.33 0.57
CA VAL A 308 3.65 -7.43 -0.69
C VAL A 308 2.36 -8.20 -0.46
N ASN A 309 2.42 -9.33 0.23
CA ASN A 309 1.25 -10.14 0.54
C ASN A 309 0.22 -9.37 1.37
N LEU A 310 0.67 -8.52 2.29
CA LEU A 310 -0.19 -7.68 3.12
C LEU A 310 -0.66 -6.40 2.43
N GLY A 311 -0.27 -6.17 1.17
CA GLY A 311 -0.69 -5.03 0.35
C GLY A 311 0.00 -3.70 0.70
N PHE A 312 1.14 -3.76 1.40
CA PHE A 312 1.98 -2.58 1.68
C PHE A 312 2.88 -2.21 0.50
N PHE A 313 3.22 -3.20 -0.32
CA PHE A 313 3.91 -3.03 -1.59
C PHE A 313 3.14 -3.68 -2.74
N GLU A 314 3.33 -3.16 -3.93
CA GLU A 314 2.82 -3.70 -5.18
C GLU A 314 3.98 -4.13 -6.08
N GLU A 315 3.83 -5.29 -6.71
CA GLU A 315 4.74 -5.74 -7.75
C GLU A 315 4.43 -5.03 -9.07
N VAL A 316 5.46 -4.40 -9.65
CA VAL A 316 5.41 -3.72 -10.94
C VAL A 316 6.34 -4.44 -11.90
N LYS A 317 5.79 -5.06 -12.94
CA LYS A 317 6.57 -5.66 -14.02
C LYS A 317 6.96 -4.58 -15.02
N ARG A 318 8.25 -4.44 -15.29
CA ARG A 318 8.78 -3.51 -16.28
C ARG A 318 9.58 -4.27 -17.33
N GLU A 319 9.27 -4.04 -18.60
CA GLU A 319 10.10 -4.50 -19.70
C GLU A 319 11.20 -3.47 -19.98
N GLU A 320 12.46 -3.86 -19.77
CA GLU A 320 13.62 -3.06 -20.12
C GLU A 320 14.23 -3.56 -21.45
N PRO A 321 14.57 -2.67 -22.41
CA PRO A 321 14.98 -3.06 -23.76
C PRO A 321 16.15 -4.03 -23.85
N TYR A 322 17.05 -4.02 -22.85
CA TYR A 322 18.28 -4.81 -22.84
C TYR A 322 18.38 -5.81 -21.68
N LEU A 323 17.60 -5.61 -20.61
CA LEU A 323 17.67 -6.41 -19.38
C LEU A 323 16.48 -7.37 -19.22
N GLY A 324 15.50 -7.31 -20.12
CA GLY A 324 14.30 -8.14 -20.07
C GLY A 324 13.27 -7.64 -19.07
N CYS A 325 12.33 -8.51 -18.69
CA CYS A 325 11.28 -8.19 -17.73
C CYS A 325 11.84 -8.22 -16.30
N GLN A 326 11.85 -7.07 -15.63
CA GLN A 326 12.23 -6.92 -14.23
C GLN A 326 11.00 -6.72 -13.35
N VAL A 327 11.02 -7.36 -12.18
CA VAL A 327 10.01 -7.14 -11.13
C VAL A 327 10.54 -6.07 -10.19
N MET A 328 9.81 -4.97 -10.11
CA MET A 328 10.05 -3.88 -9.17
C MET A 328 8.97 -3.85 -8.10
N TYR A 329 9.24 -3.16 -7.01
CA TYR A 329 8.32 -3.01 -5.89
C TYR A 329 8.03 -1.54 -5.68
N GLY A 330 6.74 -1.17 -5.64
CA GLY A 330 6.29 0.20 -5.41
C GLY A 330 5.36 0.28 -4.21
N ILE A 331 5.27 1.47 -3.61
CA ILE A 331 4.23 1.79 -2.63
C ILE A 331 3.16 2.60 -3.37
N CYS A 332 1.90 2.19 -3.32
CA CYS A 332 0.84 2.94 -3.98
C CYS A 332 0.64 4.31 -3.29
N GLY A 333 0.19 5.32 -4.04
CA GLY A 333 0.24 6.71 -3.57
C GLY A 333 -0.49 6.98 -2.25
N LEU A 334 -1.58 6.27 -1.95
CA LEU A 334 -2.27 6.40 -0.67
C LEU A 334 -1.47 5.75 0.49
N MET A 335 -0.82 4.61 0.24
CA MET A 335 0.08 3.99 1.22
C MET A 335 1.33 4.84 1.44
N HIS A 336 1.76 5.59 0.42
CA HIS A 336 2.86 6.55 0.54
C HIS A 336 2.49 7.72 1.47
N ASP A 337 1.29 8.28 1.30
CA ASP A 337 0.77 9.29 2.23
C ASP A 337 0.69 8.76 3.67
N PHE A 338 0.29 7.51 3.84
CA PHE A 338 0.21 6.85 5.13
C PHE A 338 1.60 6.59 5.75
N VAL A 339 2.57 6.13 4.96
CA VAL A 339 3.92 5.84 5.49
C VAL A 339 4.62 7.10 5.97
N ILE A 340 4.45 8.23 5.27
CA ILE A 340 4.93 9.55 5.70
C ILE A 340 4.33 9.96 7.04
N MET A 341 3.07 9.60 7.30
CA MET A 341 2.42 9.94 8.58
C MET A 341 3.01 9.16 9.74
N VAL A 342 3.22 7.84 9.58
CA VAL A 342 3.67 6.97 10.69
C VAL A 342 5.18 7.06 10.96
N SER A 343 5.98 7.60 10.03
CA SER A 343 7.44 7.69 10.15
C SER A 343 7.97 9.05 10.64
N ARG A 344 7.09 10.01 10.98
CA ARG A 344 7.47 11.40 11.34
C ARG A 344 8.33 11.53 12.60
N THR A 345 8.62 10.45 13.29
CA THR A 345 9.43 10.46 14.51
C THR A 345 10.93 10.57 14.23
N ASP A 346 11.40 10.06 13.09
CA ASP A 346 12.83 9.99 12.76
C ASP A 346 13.18 10.06 11.27
N CYS A 347 12.18 10.05 10.38
CA CYS A 347 12.34 10.18 8.93
C CYS A 347 11.90 11.57 8.44
N ALA A 348 12.62 12.11 7.46
CA ALA A 348 12.20 13.32 6.74
C ALA A 348 12.55 13.25 5.26
N SER A 349 11.72 13.92 4.45
CA SER A 349 12.01 14.19 3.06
C SER A 349 11.89 15.68 2.78
N ILE A 350 12.84 16.21 2.00
CA ILE A 350 12.85 17.59 1.53
C ILE A 350 12.65 17.57 0.01
N ASP A 351 11.52 18.11 -0.43
CA ASP A 351 11.24 18.37 -1.84
C ASP A 351 10.95 19.86 -2.03
N GLY A 352 11.89 20.57 -2.65
CA GLY A 352 11.78 22.00 -2.92
C GLY A 352 11.83 22.90 -1.68
N LEU A 353 11.00 23.95 -1.66
CA LEU A 353 11.05 25.01 -0.63
C LEU A 353 10.11 24.78 0.56
N GLN A 354 9.42 23.64 0.63
CA GLN A 354 8.48 23.36 1.70
C GLN A 354 9.21 23.15 3.03
N ARG A 355 8.85 23.94 4.05
CA ARG A 355 9.40 23.83 5.41
C ARG A 355 8.51 22.93 6.25
N ASN A 356 8.85 21.65 6.34
CA ASN A 356 8.31 20.80 7.40
C ASN A 356 9.20 20.89 8.64
N LYS A 357 8.60 20.86 9.83
CA LYS A 357 9.38 20.72 11.07
C LYS A 357 10.12 19.38 11.00
N MET A 358 11.44 19.42 11.07
CA MET A 358 12.26 18.21 11.08
C MET A 358 12.11 17.48 12.41
N PRO A 359 12.02 16.13 12.39
CA PRO A 359 12.03 15.35 13.61
C PRO A 359 13.34 15.55 14.37
N ARG A 360 13.28 15.33 15.68
CA ARG A 360 14.45 15.23 16.54
C ARG A 360 14.27 13.99 17.41
N PRO A 361 15.09 12.94 17.20
CA PRO A 361 16.25 12.89 16.30
C PRO A 361 15.89 12.75 14.81
N LEU A 362 16.76 13.23 13.92
CA LEU A 362 16.67 12.99 12.46
C LEU A 362 17.63 11.86 12.08
N ARG A 363 17.10 10.70 11.72
CA ARG A 363 17.90 9.50 11.39
C ARG A 363 17.95 9.20 9.91
N HIS A 364 16.87 9.48 9.19
CA HIS A 364 16.78 9.18 7.77
C HIS A 364 16.31 10.41 7.02
N LEU A 365 17.12 10.87 6.06
CA LEU A 365 16.83 12.07 5.28
C LEU A 365 16.91 11.75 3.80
N SER A 366 15.90 12.18 3.06
CA SER A 366 16.02 12.34 1.61
C SER A 366 15.90 13.80 1.17
N ILE A 367 16.58 14.11 0.07
CA ILE A 367 16.56 15.41 -0.57
C ILE A 367 16.28 15.17 -2.05
N VAL A 368 15.11 15.60 -2.48
CA VAL A 368 14.64 15.53 -3.86
C VAL A 368 14.86 16.90 -4.50
N THR A 369 15.69 16.95 -5.53
CA THR A 369 16.14 18.21 -6.13
C THR A 369 15.36 18.57 -7.40
N GLY A 370 14.57 17.65 -7.96
CA GLY A 370 13.89 17.84 -9.25
C GLY A 370 12.95 19.05 -9.33
N SER A 371 12.35 19.46 -8.21
CA SER A 371 11.53 20.67 -8.13
C SER A 371 12.36 21.95 -7.97
N ALA A 372 13.53 21.86 -7.31
CA ALA A 372 14.42 22.97 -7.01
C ALA A 372 15.37 23.32 -8.16
N TYR A 373 15.76 22.33 -8.95
CA TYR A 373 16.74 22.46 -10.03
C TYR A 373 16.07 22.09 -11.36
N LYS A 374 15.91 23.09 -12.23
CA LYS A 374 15.32 22.91 -13.57
C LYS A 374 16.36 23.20 -14.64
N LYS A 375 16.39 22.36 -15.68
CA LYS A 375 17.24 22.61 -16.86
C LYS A 375 16.80 23.92 -17.52
N ASN A 376 17.77 24.77 -17.83
CA ASN A 376 17.54 25.95 -18.65
C ASN A 376 17.44 25.54 -20.15
N GLN A 377 17.19 26.52 -21.01
CA GLN A 377 17.05 26.31 -22.46
C GLN A 377 18.31 25.69 -23.13
N HIS A 378 19.46 25.76 -22.46
CA HIS A 378 20.74 25.20 -22.91
C HIS A 378 21.06 23.83 -22.28
N GLY A 379 20.12 23.24 -21.52
CA GLY A 379 20.32 21.97 -20.83
C GLY A 379 21.14 22.05 -19.54
N ASN A 380 21.59 23.24 -19.14
CA ASN A 380 22.35 23.46 -17.91
C ASN A 380 21.41 23.56 -16.70
N ILE A 381 21.86 23.07 -15.55
CA ILE A 381 21.14 23.14 -14.28
C ILE A 381 21.72 24.32 -13.48
N PRO A 382 21.05 25.49 -13.40
CA PRO A 382 21.55 26.62 -12.66
C PRO A 382 21.47 26.37 -11.14
N ARG A 383 22.43 26.94 -10.42
CA ARG A 383 22.50 26.86 -8.95
C ARG A 383 21.28 27.52 -8.31
N ASN A 384 20.75 26.92 -7.23
CA ASN A 384 19.62 27.45 -6.49
C ASN A 384 20.02 27.84 -5.06
N ASN A 385 20.64 29.02 -4.92
CA ASN A 385 21.15 29.51 -3.63
C ASN A 385 20.08 29.54 -2.53
N LYS A 386 18.82 29.86 -2.87
CA LYS A 386 17.72 29.92 -1.90
C LYS A 386 17.38 28.55 -1.34
N PHE A 387 17.36 27.53 -2.18
CA PHE A 387 17.14 26.14 -1.75
C PHE A 387 18.30 25.65 -0.89
N GLU A 388 19.53 25.93 -1.31
CA GLU A 388 20.75 25.54 -0.58
C GLU A 388 20.85 26.19 0.80
N GLU A 389 20.53 27.48 0.91
CA GLU A 389 20.49 28.19 2.19
C GLU A 389 19.38 27.61 3.10
N ASN A 390 18.22 27.28 2.53
CA ASN A 390 17.14 26.63 3.28
C ASN A 390 17.56 25.26 3.80
N LEU A 391 18.29 24.45 3.00
CA LEU A 391 18.83 23.17 3.43
C LEU A 391 19.80 23.34 4.61
N ARG A 392 20.75 24.28 4.51
CA ARG A 392 21.71 24.56 5.60
C ARG A 392 21.02 24.97 6.91
N ASN A 393 19.98 25.78 6.80
CA ASN A 393 19.20 26.23 7.96
C ASN A 393 18.30 25.12 8.54
N THR A 394 17.92 24.14 7.73
CA THR A 394 17.05 23.03 8.15
C THR A 394 17.85 21.89 8.78
N ILE A 395 18.98 21.54 8.17
CA ILE A 395 19.87 20.46 8.61
C ILE A 395 20.87 21.02 9.62
N THR A 396 20.39 21.24 10.85
CA THR A 396 21.19 21.83 11.94
C THR A 396 22.04 20.82 12.71
N SER A 397 21.65 19.54 12.69
CA SER A 397 22.42 18.44 13.29
C SER A 397 22.30 17.19 12.43
N VAL A 398 23.41 16.48 12.28
CA VAL A 398 23.53 15.22 11.51
C VAL A 398 24.18 14.10 12.33
N SER A 399 24.37 14.30 13.63
CA SER A 399 25.06 13.34 14.50
C SER A 399 24.34 11.99 14.59
N GLU A 400 23.01 11.99 14.48
CA GLU A 400 22.19 10.77 14.49
C GLU A 400 21.81 10.27 13.09
N LEU A 401 22.28 10.94 12.04
CA LEU A 401 21.94 10.60 10.67
C LEU A 401 22.55 9.25 10.28
N ARG A 402 21.69 8.32 9.86
CA ARG A 402 22.03 6.97 9.38
C ARG A 402 21.81 6.78 7.90
N THR A 403 20.92 7.57 7.30
CA THR A 403 20.63 7.52 5.86
C THR A 403 20.58 8.92 5.28
N LEU A 404 21.28 9.11 4.16
CA LEU A 404 21.14 10.27 3.29
C LEU A 404 20.88 9.79 1.86
N VAL A 405 19.74 10.20 1.30
CA VAL A 405 19.37 9.92 -0.10
C VAL A 405 19.27 11.25 -0.85
N LEU A 406 20.04 11.41 -1.91
CA LEU A 406 20.00 12.55 -2.82
C LEU A 406 19.44 12.09 -4.18
N LEU A 407 18.28 12.61 -4.57
CA LEU A 407 17.58 12.21 -5.79
C LEU A 407 17.33 13.40 -6.71
N GLY A 408 17.71 13.27 -7.98
CA GLY A 408 17.25 14.15 -9.05
C GLY A 408 18.37 14.88 -9.79
N HIS A 409 18.08 16.12 -10.17
CA HIS A 409 18.97 16.98 -10.95
C HIS A 409 19.79 17.85 -10.01
N TYR A 410 21.12 17.71 -10.02
CA TYR A 410 22.04 18.61 -9.32
C TYR A 410 23.42 18.56 -9.96
N ASP A 411 24.21 19.60 -9.74
CA ASP A 411 25.59 19.70 -10.20
C ASP A 411 26.58 19.31 -9.08
N PHE A 412 27.87 19.33 -9.41
CA PHE A 412 28.92 19.03 -8.43
C PHE A 412 28.96 20.09 -7.30
N SER A 413 28.68 21.36 -7.61
CA SER A 413 28.64 22.45 -6.62
C SER A 413 27.65 22.16 -5.49
N PHE A 414 26.52 21.54 -5.79
CA PHE A 414 25.54 21.13 -4.79
C PHE A 414 26.09 20.06 -3.82
N LEU A 415 26.88 19.10 -4.30
CA LEU A 415 27.47 18.06 -3.45
C LEU A 415 28.50 18.62 -2.47
N LEU A 416 29.19 19.70 -2.84
CA LEU A 416 30.12 20.40 -1.93
C LEU A 416 29.41 20.92 -0.67
N LEU A 417 28.10 21.16 -0.72
CA LEU A 417 27.31 21.55 0.47
C LEU A 417 27.28 20.45 1.53
N PHE A 418 27.44 19.18 1.12
CA PHE A 418 27.38 18.02 2.00
C PHE A 418 28.75 17.60 2.54
N GLN A 419 29.86 18.23 2.13
CA GLN A 419 31.18 17.93 2.68
C GLN A 419 31.20 18.06 4.22
N ASP A 420 30.66 19.15 4.76
CA ASP A 420 30.54 19.35 6.20
C ASP A 420 29.63 18.32 6.88
N ILE A 421 28.59 17.87 6.17
CA ILE A 421 27.65 16.85 6.65
C ILE A 421 28.38 15.51 6.74
N PHE A 422 29.10 15.10 5.70
CA PHE A 422 29.85 13.86 5.67
C PHE A 422 30.97 13.82 6.72
N GLN A 423 31.58 14.96 7.06
CA GLN A 423 32.56 15.03 8.15
C GLN A 423 31.94 14.80 9.53
N LYS A 424 30.65 15.09 9.72
CA LYS A 424 29.98 15.07 11.03
C LYS A 424 29.03 13.87 11.20
N ALA A 425 28.56 13.27 10.10
CA ALA A 425 27.60 12.18 10.09
C ALA A 425 28.29 10.81 10.32
N HIS A 426 28.95 10.65 11.47
CA HIS A 426 29.71 9.42 11.77
C HIS A 426 28.85 8.15 11.83
N ASN A 427 27.54 8.29 12.06
CA ASN A 427 26.59 7.19 12.13
C ASN A 427 25.98 6.81 10.77
N LEU A 428 26.42 7.44 9.66
CA LEU A 428 25.87 7.20 8.34
C LEU A 428 26.15 5.76 7.89
N ARG A 429 25.09 5.05 7.51
CA ARG A 429 25.12 3.67 7.02
C ARG A 429 24.72 3.55 5.55
N VAL A 430 23.88 4.46 5.07
CA VAL A 430 23.44 4.52 3.68
C VAL A 430 23.71 5.91 3.12
N LEU A 431 24.43 5.97 2.02
CA LEU A 431 24.55 7.13 1.17
C LEU A 431 24.12 6.75 -0.25
N GLN A 432 22.99 7.29 -0.69
CA GLN A 432 22.53 7.16 -2.07
C GLN A 432 22.61 8.52 -2.76
N MET A 433 23.28 8.56 -3.90
CA MET A 433 23.46 9.75 -4.72
C MET A 433 23.12 9.40 -6.15
N SER A 434 21.94 9.80 -6.59
CA SER A 434 21.47 9.58 -7.95
C SER A 434 21.39 10.91 -8.69
N ALA A 435 22.34 11.17 -9.59
CA ALA A 435 22.47 12.44 -10.31
C ALA A 435 22.25 12.26 -11.82
N ALA A 436 21.55 13.17 -12.48
CA ALA A 436 21.19 13.00 -13.89
C ALA A 436 22.31 13.18 -14.93
N ARG A 437 23.54 13.53 -14.55
CA ARG A 437 24.66 13.74 -15.50
C ARG A 437 25.67 12.59 -15.47
N ALA A 438 25.92 12.00 -16.63
CA ALA A 438 27.00 11.01 -16.85
C ALA A 438 28.41 11.58 -16.62
N ASP A 439 28.58 12.91 -16.72
CA ASP A 439 29.85 13.61 -16.46
C ASP A 439 30.31 13.46 -15.00
N PHE A 440 29.38 13.15 -14.10
CA PHE A 440 29.66 12.84 -12.69
C PHE A 440 30.62 11.68 -12.53
N LEU A 441 30.45 10.60 -13.31
CA LEU A 441 31.31 9.42 -13.26
C LEU A 441 32.58 9.58 -14.12
N LYS A 442 32.55 10.43 -15.16
CA LYS A 442 33.69 10.63 -16.08
C LYS A 442 34.69 11.69 -15.63
N HIS A 443 34.27 12.71 -14.88
CA HIS A 443 35.14 13.82 -14.47
C HIS A 443 35.11 14.09 -12.96
N GLY A 444 34.05 13.67 -12.26
CA GLY A 444 33.80 14.04 -10.86
C GLY A 444 34.65 13.33 -9.79
N PHE A 445 35.43 12.30 -10.14
CA PHE A 445 36.42 11.70 -9.23
C PHE A 445 37.88 12.04 -9.58
N GLU A 446 38.15 12.44 -10.83
CA GLU A 446 39.49 12.82 -11.29
C GLU A 446 39.79 14.32 -11.10
N GLU A 447 38.78 15.20 -11.20
CA GLU A 447 38.95 16.65 -10.96
C GLU A 447 38.87 17.05 -9.47
N VAL A 448 38.63 16.10 -8.57
CA VAL A 448 38.61 16.38 -7.14
C VAL A 448 40.04 16.35 -6.63
N ASP A 449 40.48 17.50 -6.14
CA ASP A 449 41.67 17.67 -5.32
C ASP A 449 41.52 16.87 -4.01
N GLY A 450 41.67 15.54 -4.07
CA GLY A 450 41.75 14.52 -2.99
C GLY A 450 40.65 14.46 -1.92
N SER A 451 39.82 15.49 -1.76
CA SER A 451 39.15 15.84 -0.52
C SER A 451 37.79 15.19 -0.34
N PHE A 452 37.02 15.00 -1.43
CA PHE A 452 35.73 14.31 -1.36
C PHE A 452 35.89 12.80 -1.08
N PRO A 453 36.76 12.06 -1.79
CA PRO A 453 37.07 10.67 -1.43
C PRO A 453 37.61 10.53 0.00
N GLN A 454 38.48 11.45 0.44
CA GLN A 454 38.99 11.49 1.82
C GLN A 454 37.92 11.80 2.88
N THR A 455 36.82 12.44 2.50
CA THR A 455 35.73 12.71 3.43
C THR A 455 34.84 11.47 3.57
N LEU A 456 34.59 10.74 2.47
CA LEU A 456 33.85 9.48 2.50
C LEU A 456 34.61 8.38 3.28
N SER A 457 35.94 8.39 3.28
CA SER A 457 36.74 7.43 4.07
C SER A 457 36.56 7.56 5.59
N LYS A 458 35.99 8.68 6.07
CA LYS A 458 35.65 8.89 7.50
C LYS A 458 34.30 8.29 7.89
N LEU A 459 33.53 7.76 6.93
CA LEU A 459 32.24 7.12 7.17
C LEU A 459 32.43 5.63 7.45
N TYR A 460 33.07 5.31 8.58
CA TYR A 460 33.43 3.93 8.96
C TYR A 460 32.23 3.01 9.26
N HIS A 461 31.02 3.57 9.35
CA HIS A 461 29.76 2.83 9.50
C HIS A 461 28.98 2.66 8.18
N LEU A 462 29.50 3.16 7.07
CA LEU A 462 28.85 3.08 5.77
C LEU A 462 28.79 1.63 5.30
N GLN A 463 27.57 1.14 5.03
CA GLN A 463 27.31 -0.22 4.56
C GLN A 463 26.77 -0.24 3.13
N VAL A 464 26.09 0.84 2.71
CA VAL A 464 25.58 1.01 1.34
C VAL A 464 26.05 2.36 0.80
N LEU A 465 26.79 2.29 -0.31
CA LEU A 465 27.14 3.44 -1.14
C LEU A 465 26.58 3.19 -2.54
N ASP A 466 25.47 3.85 -2.85
CA ASP A 466 24.85 3.79 -4.16
C ASP A 466 25.08 5.11 -4.90
N VAL A 467 25.85 5.03 -5.98
CA VAL A 467 26.21 6.18 -6.81
C VAL A 467 25.76 5.87 -8.24
N GLY A 468 24.67 6.50 -8.64
CA GLY A 468 23.95 6.18 -9.87
C GLY A 468 23.65 7.40 -10.74
N SER A 469 23.32 7.14 -12.00
CA SER A 469 22.75 8.14 -12.89
C SER A 469 21.24 8.23 -12.69
N TYR A 470 20.68 9.41 -12.43
CA TYR A 470 19.23 9.60 -12.36
C TYR A 470 18.65 9.72 -13.76
N THR A 471 17.84 8.76 -14.19
CA THR A 471 17.04 8.92 -15.42
C THR A 471 15.68 9.48 -15.02
N ASP A 472 15.11 10.43 -15.76
CA ASP A 472 13.78 11.04 -15.50
C ASP A 472 12.60 10.01 -15.48
N ARG A 473 12.89 8.71 -15.51
CA ARG A 473 11.94 7.59 -15.49
C ARG A 473 12.03 6.80 -14.19
N THR A 474 11.50 7.30 -13.07
CA THR A 474 11.24 6.53 -11.82
C THR A 474 12.36 5.58 -11.34
N MET A 475 13.59 5.78 -11.81
CA MET A 475 14.74 4.92 -11.59
C MET A 475 16.02 5.77 -11.62
N PRO A 476 16.90 5.56 -10.64
CA PRO A 476 18.32 5.70 -10.86
C PRO A 476 18.86 4.47 -11.60
N GLY A 477 19.59 4.69 -12.70
CA GLY A 477 20.53 3.71 -13.23
C GLY A 477 21.70 3.62 -12.25
N THR A 478 21.62 2.70 -11.30
CA THR A 478 22.57 2.55 -10.19
C THR A 478 23.72 1.62 -10.54
N THR A 479 24.94 2.00 -10.16
CA THR A 479 26.08 1.08 -10.10
C THR A 479 26.21 0.65 -8.64
N TRP A 480 25.84 -0.59 -8.34
CA TRP A 480 25.82 -1.12 -6.97
C TRP A 480 27.25 -1.42 -6.49
N PHE A 481 27.71 -0.71 -5.47
CA PHE A 481 28.92 -1.07 -4.73
C PHE A 481 28.53 -1.53 -3.32
N GLN A 482 28.48 -2.84 -3.10
CA GLN A 482 28.49 -3.38 -1.74
C GLN A 482 29.89 -3.15 -1.19
N VAL A 483 30.03 -2.19 -0.27
CA VAL A 483 31.32 -1.90 0.37
C VAL A 483 31.65 -3.07 1.29
N SER A 484 32.37 -4.05 0.74
CA SER A 484 33.03 -5.08 1.52
C SER A 484 34.26 -4.43 2.15
N TYR A 485 34.33 -4.42 3.49
CA TYR A 485 35.32 -3.70 4.29
C TYR A 485 36.76 -3.73 3.70
N PHE A 486 37.42 -2.57 3.73
CA PHE A 486 38.88 -2.46 3.84
C PHE A 486 39.33 -2.76 5.26
#